data_AF-A0A497FRS4-F1
#
_entry.id   AF-A0A497FRS4-F1
#
_cell.length_a   1.000
_cell.length_b   1.000
_cell.length_c   1.000
_cell.angle_alpha   90.00
_cell.angle_beta   90.00
_cell.angle_gamma   90.00
#
_symmetry.space_group_name_H-M   'P 1'
#
loop_
_entity.id
_entity.type
_entity.pdbx_description
1 polymer ?
#
loop_
_entity_poly.entity_id
_entity_poly.type
_entity_poly.pdbx_seq_one_letter_code
_entity_poly.pdbx_strand_id
1 'polypeptide(L)'
;MEVSPPENLRAVVEPRRSFARGSYDPIRRIITLYDNDWCRKMFIHELFHAISAFSQIPELRKIAKLERDFVEGLTEFFTGYVQYIKYRECYSAWIKSRYPVCAISYEKDVKLFGATAQVLIPISDFAKIYVYNPNIDWYEQYRGFLDNYDMEDFLINKPKKKRKWPSRTLFENMIVKILREKVGENLVDEFRDLLYEAPHK
;
A
#
# COMPACT_ATOMS: atom_id res chain seq x y z
N MET A 1 -16.70 -3.93 -4.87
CA MET A 1 -16.23 -2.67 -4.27
C MET A 1 -16.35 -1.61 -5.35
N GLU A 2 -17.11 -0.55 -5.07
CA GLU A 2 -17.25 0.59 -5.97
C GLU A 2 -16.04 1.51 -5.77
N VAL A 3 -15.46 2.01 -6.85
CA VAL A 3 -14.30 2.93 -6.82
C VAL A 3 -14.80 4.31 -7.17
N SER A 4 -14.57 5.28 -6.28
CA SER A 4 -14.98 6.67 -6.48
C SER A 4 -13.75 7.56 -6.69
N PRO A 5 -13.29 7.74 -7.95
CA PRO A 5 -12.22 8.69 -8.22
C PRO A 5 -12.68 10.12 -7.90
N PRO A 6 -11.75 11.02 -7.54
CA PRO A 6 -12.11 12.42 -7.29
C PRO A 6 -12.70 13.05 -8.55
N GLU A 7 -13.75 13.85 -8.38
CA GLU A 7 -14.33 14.61 -9.49
C GLU A 7 -13.28 15.51 -10.14
N ASN A 8 -13.26 15.53 -11.47
CA ASN A 8 -12.32 16.29 -12.29
C ASN A 8 -10.85 15.85 -12.14
N LEU A 9 -10.59 14.59 -11.75
CA LEU A 9 -9.25 14.01 -11.85
C LEU A 9 -8.70 14.16 -13.27
N ARG A 10 -7.52 14.74 -13.39
CA ARG A 10 -6.83 14.87 -14.68
C ARG A 10 -5.40 14.34 -14.60
N ALA A 11 -4.91 13.84 -15.72
CA ALA A 11 -3.52 13.46 -15.90
C ALA A 11 -2.85 14.43 -16.87
N VAL A 12 -1.66 14.92 -16.53
CA VAL A 12 -0.87 15.83 -17.35
C VAL A 12 0.56 15.34 -17.45
N VAL A 13 1.23 15.66 -18.56
CA VAL A 13 2.67 15.48 -18.71
C VAL A 13 3.32 16.84 -18.55
N GLU A 14 4.29 16.95 -17.64
CA GLU A 14 5.02 18.19 -17.39
C GLU A 14 6.53 17.97 -17.48
N PRO A 15 7.32 19.03 -17.79
CA PRO A 15 8.77 18.95 -17.69
C PRO A 15 9.23 18.53 -16.30
N ARG A 16 10.30 17.72 -16.21
CA ARG A 16 10.79 17.25 -14.89
C ARG A 16 11.23 18.41 -14.01
N ARG A 17 10.59 18.50 -12.85
CA ARG A 17 10.91 19.45 -11.77
C ARG A 17 11.33 18.76 -10.47
N SER A 18 11.33 17.43 -10.47
CA SER A 18 11.54 16.58 -9.30
C SER A 18 12.35 15.33 -9.67
N PHE A 19 12.98 14.71 -8.66
CA PHE A 19 13.52 13.36 -8.82
C PHE A 19 12.41 12.31 -9.01
N ALA A 20 11.20 12.59 -8.51
CA ALA A 20 10.02 11.78 -8.74
C ALA A 20 9.68 11.74 -10.24
N ARG A 21 9.14 10.60 -10.67
CA ARG A 21 8.75 10.34 -12.08
C ARG A 21 7.26 10.57 -12.33
N GLY A 22 6.49 10.57 -11.26
CA GLY A 22 5.10 10.97 -11.21
C GLY A 22 4.81 11.59 -9.85
N SER A 23 3.66 12.26 -9.75
CA SER A 23 3.07 12.63 -8.47
C SER A 23 1.57 12.86 -8.62
N TYR A 24 0.84 12.66 -7.54
CA TYR A 24 -0.55 13.05 -7.41
C TYR A 24 -0.71 14.19 -6.39
N ASP A 25 -1.39 15.26 -6.82
CA ASP A 25 -1.78 16.37 -5.94
C ASP A 25 -3.26 16.19 -5.52
N PRO A 26 -3.55 15.88 -4.24
CA PRO A 26 -4.92 15.67 -3.77
C PRO A 26 -5.78 16.93 -3.67
N ILE A 27 -5.16 18.12 -3.67
CA ILE A 27 -5.87 19.41 -3.63
C ILE A 27 -6.27 19.79 -5.06
N ARG A 28 -5.32 19.72 -5.99
CA ARG A 28 -5.55 20.07 -7.39
C ARG A 28 -6.19 18.95 -8.20
N ARG A 29 -6.16 17.72 -7.69
CA ARG A 29 -6.66 16.48 -8.32
C ARG A 29 -5.96 16.21 -9.66
N ILE A 30 -4.64 16.35 -9.65
CA ILE A 30 -3.79 16.21 -10.84
C ILE A 30 -2.80 15.10 -10.62
N ILE A 31 -2.78 14.14 -11.54
CA ILE A 31 -1.65 13.23 -11.73
C ILE A 31 -0.69 13.91 -12.70
N THR A 32 0.51 14.23 -12.25
CA THR A 32 1.58 14.76 -13.10
C THR A 32 2.57 13.64 -13.40
N LEU A 33 2.82 13.39 -14.68
CA LEU A 33 3.85 12.47 -15.17
C LEU A 33 5.01 13.31 -15.74
N TYR A 34 6.24 13.03 -15.33
CA TYR A 34 7.37 13.89 -15.69
C TYR A 34 8.13 13.38 -16.93
N ASP A 35 8.27 14.25 -17.92
CA ASP A 35 8.94 13.99 -19.21
C ASP A 35 8.52 12.64 -19.84
N ASN A 36 9.48 11.94 -20.46
CA ASN A 36 9.35 10.58 -20.98
C ASN A 36 9.90 9.54 -19.98
N ASP A 37 10.11 9.91 -18.70
CA ASP A 37 10.71 9.05 -17.66
C ASP A 37 9.63 8.39 -16.79
N TRP A 38 8.47 8.06 -17.37
CA TRP A 38 7.40 7.33 -16.69
C TRP A 38 7.03 6.07 -17.47
N CYS A 39 6.42 5.12 -16.77
CA CYS A 39 5.85 3.94 -17.39
C CYS A 39 4.48 3.62 -16.80
N ARG A 40 3.81 2.59 -17.34
CA ARG A 40 2.46 2.19 -16.90
C ARG A 40 2.36 2.00 -15.38
N LYS A 41 3.39 1.42 -14.75
CA LYS A 41 3.49 1.28 -13.29
C LYS A 41 3.31 2.61 -12.56
N MET A 42 3.99 3.66 -13.04
CA MET A 42 3.93 4.99 -12.42
C MET A 42 2.52 5.58 -12.51
N PHE A 43 1.88 5.49 -13.67
CA PHE A 43 0.52 5.99 -13.82
C PHE A 43 -0.48 5.24 -12.92
N ILE A 44 -0.36 3.91 -12.82
CA ILE A 44 -1.20 3.10 -11.93
C ILE A 44 -0.96 3.47 -10.46
N HIS A 45 0.30 3.67 -10.06
CA HIS A 45 0.67 4.10 -8.72
C HIS A 45 0.00 5.43 -8.34
N GLU A 46 0.13 6.46 -9.17
CA GLU A 46 -0.48 7.76 -8.90
C GLU A 46 -2.01 7.71 -8.96
N LEU A 47 -2.58 6.84 -9.79
CA LEU A 47 -4.02 6.59 -9.80
C LEU A 47 -4.49 5.97 -8.47
N PHE A 48 -3.70 5.05 -7.90
CA PHE A 48 -4.00 4.47 -6.60
C PHE A 48 -3.93 5.52 -5.48
N HIS A 49 -2.93 6.41 -5.51
CA HIS A 49 -2.93 7.58 -4.63
C HIS A 49 -4.19 8.41 -4.79
N ALA A 50 -4.63 8.65 -6.02
CA ALA A 50 -5.82 9.45 -6.30
C ALA A 50 -7.11 8.84 -5.73
N ILE A 51 -7.28 7.52 -5.79
CA ILE A 51 -8.49 6.85 -5.28
C ILE A 51 -8.36 6.40 -3.82
N SER A 52 -7.23 6.66 -3.15
CA SER A 52 -7.02 6.23 -1.77
C SER A 52 -7.77 7.12 -0.76
N ALA A 53 -8.25 6.52 0.32
CA ALA A 53 -8.79 7.23 1.48
C ALA A 53 -7.75 8.22 2.05
N PHE A 54 -6.47 7.86 2.00
CA PHE A 54 -5.34 8.68 2.45
C PHE A 54 -5.18 10.02 1.71
N SER A 55 -5.70 10.11 0.49
CA SER A 55 -5.73 11.34 -0.29
C SER A 55 -7.09 12.04 -0.25
N GLN A 56 -8.18 11.28 -0.25
CA GLN A 56 -9.54 11.80 -0.33
C GLN A 56 -10.04 12.36 1.01
N ILE A 57 -9.65 11.76 2.14
CA ILE A 57 -10.04 12.21 3.49
C ILE A 57 -8.96 13.18 4.03
N PRO A 58 -9.27 14.47 4.22
CA PRO A 58 -8.27 15.49 4.59
C PRO A 58 -7.44 15.15 5.83
N GLU A 59 -8.07 14.57 6.84
CA GLU A 59 -7.46 14.18 8.12
C GLU A 59 -6.41 13.08 7.93
N LEU A 60 -6.64 12.16 6.99
CA LEU A 60 -5.73 11.06 6.69
C LEU A 60 -4.50 11.50 5.91
N ARG A 61 -4.51 12.66 5.25
CA ARG A 61 -3.32 13.18 4.55
C ARG A 61 -2.14 13.40 5.50
N LYS A 62 -2.42 13.81 6.73
CA LYS A 62 -1.39 13.96 7.77
C LYS A 62 -0.82 12.59 8.17
N ILE A 63 -1.68 11.59 8.27
CA ILE A 63 -1.26 10.20 8.55
C ILE A 63 -0.43 9.66 7.39
N ALA A 64 -0.85 9.85 6.15
CA ALA A 64 -0.11 9.46 4.96
C ALA A 64 1.29 10.09 4.91
N LYS A 65 1.43 11.33 5.38
CA LYS A 65 2.75 11.98 5.50
C LYS A 65 3.60 11.40 6.63
N LEU A 66 3.01 11.13 7.79
CA LEU A 66 3.72 10.60 8.97
C LEU A 66 4.13 9.13 8.78
N GLU A 67 3.28 8.35 8.12
CA GLU A 67 3.42 6.91 7.91
C GLU A 67 3.67 6.62 6.42
N ARG A 68 4.45 7.49 5.78
CA ARG A 68 4.68 7.50 4.32
C ARG A 68 5.06 6.13 3.78
N ASP A 69 6.09 5.50 4.33
CA ASP A 69 6.59 4.22 3.80
C ASP A 69 5.51 3.13 3.81
N PHE A 70 4.66 3.12 4.83
CA PHE A 70 3.56 2.16 4.95
C PHE A 70 2.48 2.41 3.90
N VAL A 71 2.05 3.67 3.74
CA VAL A 71 1.01 4.04 2.76
C VAL A 71 1.52 3.86 1.32
N GLU A 72 2.75 4.28 1.04
CA GLU A 72 3.39 4.09 -0.27
C GLU A 72 3.62 2.60 -0.58
N GLY A 73 3.99 1.81 0.43
CA GLY A 73 4.08 0.36 0.31
C GLY A 73 2.75 -0.29 -0.06
N LEU A 74 1.64 0.20 0.51
CA LEU A 74 0.30 -0.29 0.20
C LEU A 74 -0.14 0.14 -1.21
N THR A 75 0.18 1.37 -1.62
CA THR A 75 0.00 1.86 -2.99
C THR A 75 0.78 1.00 -4.00
N GLU A 76 2.06 0.71 -3.72
CA GLU A 76 2.90 -0.14 -4.56
C GLU A 76 2.40 -1.59 -4.60
N PHE A 77 1.92 -2.12 -3.47
CA PHE A 77 1.32 -3.45 -3.41
C PHE A 77 0.12 -3.56 -4.34
N PHE A 78 -0.83 -2.62 -4.28
CA PHE A 78 -1.98 -2.60 -5.19
C PHE A 78 -1.58 -2.34 -6.65
N THR A 79 -0.57 -1.52 -6.88
CA THR A 79 0.02 -1.32 -8.21
C THR A 79 0.56 -2.63 -8.78
N GLY A 80 1.31 -3.38 -7.97
CA GLY A 80 1.78 -4.73 -8.30
C GLY A 80 0.64 -5.69 -8.57
N TYR A 81 -0.40 -5.68 -7.74
CA TYR A 81 -1.59 -6.53 -7.91
C TYR A 81 -2.30 -6.26 -9.24
N VAL A 82 -2.54 -4.99 -9.61
CA VAL A 82 -3.15 -4.63 -10.89
C VAL A 82 -2.28 -5.05 -12.07
N GLN A 83 -0.96 -4.84 -11.97
CA GLN A 83 -0.03 -5.31 -12.99
C GLN A 83 -0.07 -6.84 -13.11
N TYR A 84 -0.12 -7.57 -12.00
CA TYR A 84 -0.23 -9.04 -12.01
C TYR A 84 -1.50 -9.49 -12.73
N ILE A 85 -2.66 -8.91 -12.43
CA ILE A 85 -3.93 -9.38 -13.01
C ILE A 85 -4.18 -8.88 -14.44
N LYS A 86 -3.72 -7.67 -14.82
CA LYS A 86 -4.04 -7.04 -16.13
C LYS A 86 -2.85 -6.88 -17.08
N TYR A 87 -1.62 -6.77 -16.57
CA TYR A 87 -0.43 -6.40 -17.34
C TYR A 87 0.74 -7.33 -17.02
N ARG A 88 0.57 -8.63 -17.26
CA ARG A 88 1.51 -9.71 -16.89
C ARG A 88 2.96 -9.42 -17.27
N GLU A 89 3.20 -8.91 -18.48
CA GLU A 89 4.54 -8.56 -18.96
C GLU A 89 5.16 -7.41 -18.15
N CYS A 90 4.38 -6.38 -17.80
CA CYS A 90 4.83 -5.30 -16.92
C CYS A 90 5.13 -5.82 -15.52
N TYR A 91 4.28 -6.68 -14.96
CA TYR A 91 4.53 -7.32 -13.68
C TYR A 91 5.83 -8.13 -13.69
N SER A 92 6.05 -8.97 -14.71
CA SER A 92 7.28 -9.74 -14.86
C SER A 92 8.52 -8.86 -14.99
N ALA A 93 8.44 -7.73 -15.71
CA ALA A 93 9.53 -6.77 -15.79
C ALA A 93 9.77 -6.02 -14.46
N TRP A 94 8.70 -5.73 -13.72
CA TRP A 94 8.72 -5.05 -12.41
C TRP A 94 9.41 -5.90 -11.35
N ILE A 95 8.99 -7.17 -11.18
CA ILE A 95 9.60 -8.09 -10.19
C ILE A 95 11.05 -8.45 -10.52
N LYS A 96 11.43 -8.47 -11.80
CA LYS A 96 12.82 -8.72 -12.24
C LYS A 96 13.68 -7.46 -12.26
N SER A 97 13.10 -6.30 -11.91
CA SER A 97 13.76 -5.00 -12.01
C SER A 97 14.42 -4.78 -13.38
N ARG A 98 13.78 -5.26 -14.47
CA ARG A 98 14.38 -5.25 -15.81
C ARG A 98 14.62 -3.84 -16.34
N TYR A 99 13.73 -2.92 -15.97
CA TYR A 99 13.81 -1.52 -16.36
C TYR A 99 13.83 -0.65 -15.09
N PRO A 100 14.89 0.14 -14.85
CA PRO A 100 14.98 0.98 -13.64
C PRO A 100 13.80 1.93 -13.44
N VAL A 101 13.14 2.34 -14.53
CA VAL A 101 11.94 3.20 -14.51
C VAL A 101 10.69 2.51 -13.97
N CYS A 102 10.64 1.19 -14.06
CA CYS A 102 9.55 0.37 -13.57
C CYS A 102 10.03 -0.60 -12.50
N ALA A 103 11.04 -0.25 -11.70
CA ALA A 103 11.47 -1.10 -10.58
C ALA A 103 10.47 -0.99 -9.41
N ILE A 104 10.46 -2.02 -8.55
CA ILE A 104 9.72 -1.99 -7.27
C ILE A 104 10.22 -0.82 -6.43
N SER A 105 9.28 -0.06 -5.88
CA SER A 105 9.55 0.95 -4.84
C SER A 105 8.97 0.42 -3.53
N TYR A 106 9.53 0.85 -2.38
CA TYR A 106 9.06 0.40 -1.06
C TYR A 106 9.02 -1.13 -0.90
N GLU A 107 10.02 -1.83 -1.46
CA GLU A 107 10.03 -3.29 -1.61
C GLU A 107 9.76 -4.04 -0.29
N LYS A 108 10.31 -3.58 0.83
CA LYS A 108 10.09 -4.20 2.15
C LYS A 108 8.61 -4.17 2.55
N ASP A 109 7.93 -3.06 2.30
CA ASP A 109 6.52 -2.87 2.63
C ASP A 109 5.63 -3.64 1.64
N VAL A 110 6.00 -3.67 0.35
CA VAL A 110 5.33 -4.51 -0.67
C VAL A 110 5.40 -5.99 -0.30
N LYS A 111 6.57 -6.48 0.10
CA LYS A 111 6.77 -7.87 0.58
C LYS A 111 5.95 -8.13 1.84
N LEU A 112 5.91 -7.19 2.78
CA LEU A 112 5.07 -7.32 3.99
C LEU A 112 3.59 -7.48 3.66
N PHE A 113 3.02 -6.64 2.79
CA PHE A 113 1.62 -6.77 2.39
C PHE A 113 1.38 -8.06 1.58
N GLY A 114 2.31 -8.42 0.68
CA GLY A 114 2.24 -9.64 -0.11
C GLY A 114 2.27 -10.92 0.73
N ALA A 115 3.22 -11.03 1.66
CA ALA A 115 3.31 -12.15 2.59
C ALA A 115 2.07 -12.22 3.48
N THR A 116 1.66 -11.08 4.06
CA THR A 116 0.46 -11.01 4.90
C THR A 116 -0.79 -11.44 4.14
N ALA A 117 -0.91 -11.08 2.85
CA ALA A 117 -2.06 -11.41 2.05
C ALA A 117 -2.17 -12.88 1.66
N GLN A 118 -1.05 -13.60 1.67
CA GLN A 118 -1.03 -15.05 1.42
C GLN A 118 -1.46 -15.85 2.65
N VAL A 119 -1.11 -15.38 3.85
CA VAL A 119 -1.23 -16.19 5.08
C VAL A 119 -2.35 -15.75 6.03
N LEU A 120 -2.80 -14.49 5.99
CA LEU A 120 -3.72 -13.96 7.00
C LEU A 120 -4.82 -13.04 6.47
N ILE A 121 -4.47 -11.99 5.74
CA ILE A 121 -5.42 -10.89 5.43
C ILE A 121 -5.71 -10.86 3.93
N PRO A 122 -6.91 -11.22 3.47
CA PRO A 122 -7.22 -11.21 2.04
C PRO A 122 -7.06 -9.81 1.46
N ILE A 123 -6.63 -9.74 0.19
CA ILE A 123 -6.41 -8.48 -0.55
C ILE A 123 -7.66 -7.57 -0.52
N SER A 124 -8.86 -8.17 -0.51
CA SER A 124 -10.12 -7.43 -0.40
C SER A 124 -10.24 -6.60 0.87
N ASP A 125 -9.63 -7.05 1.98
CA ASP A 125 -9.72 -6.35 3.26
C ASP A 125 -8.69 -5.23 3.37
N PHE A 126 -7.51 -5.39 2.76
CA PHE A 126 -6.63 -4.25 2.51
C PHE A 126 -7.31 -3.20 1.63
N ALA A 127 -8.05 -3.64 0.60
CA ALA A 127 -8.70 -2.72 -0.33
C ALA A 127 -9.78 -1.88 0.37
N LYS A 128 -10.52 -2.49 1.31
CA LYS A 128 -11.52 -1.81 2.15
C LYS A 128 -10.95 -0.64 2.95
N ILE A 129 -9.77 -0.78 3.54
CA ILE A 129 -9.14 0.29 4.32
C ILE A 129 -8.30 1.26 3.47
N TYR A 130 -8.03 0.93 2.21
CA TYR A 130 -7.21 1.74 1.32
C TYR A 130 -8.03 2.58 0.33
N VAL A 131 -8.97 1.97 -0.39
CA VAL A 131 -9.74 2.63 -1.45
C VAL A 131 -10.85 3.46 -0.84
N TYR A 132 -10.93 4.73 -1.24
CA TYR A 132 -11.96 5.65 -0.78
C TYR A 132 -13.34 5.23 -1.28
N ASN A 133 -14.31 5.23 -0.36
CA ASN A 133 -15.72 5.11 -0.67
C ASN A 133 -16.48 6.21 0.10
N PRO A 134 -17.14 7.16 -0.59
CA PRO A 134 -17.86 8.26 0.05
C PRO A 134 -19.09 7.82 0.84
N ASN A 135 -19.58 6.61 0.60
CA ASN A 135 -20.77 6.06 1.23
C ASN A 135 -20.47 5.25 2.51
N ILE A 136 -19.21 5.21 2.95
CA ILE A 136 -18.77 4.43 4.11
C ILE A 136 -18.02 5.34 5.09
N ASP A 137 -18.29 5.19 6.39
CA ASP A 137 -17.41 5.75 7.43
C ASP A 137 -16.11 4.94 7.47
N TRP A 138 -15.06 5.53 6.92
CA TRP A 138 -13.74 4.91 6.85
C TRP A 138 -13.17 4.60 8.25
N TYR A 139 -13.46 5.40 9.28
CA TYR A 139 -12.94 5.16 10.63
C TYR A 139 -13.62 3.95 11.27
N GLU A 140 -14.92 3.75 11.04
CA GLU A 140 -15.61 2.52 11.44
C GLU A 140 -15.07 1.32 10.67
N GLN A 141 -14.86 1.46 9.37
CA GLN A 141 -14.29 0.40 8.55
C GLN A 141 -12.87 0.00 8.99
N TYR A 142 -12.04 0.97 9.34
CA TYR A 142 -10.70 0.74 9.89
C TYR A 142 -10.75 0.10 11.28
N ARG A 143 -11.64 0.55 12.18
CA ARG A 143 -11.83 -0.12 13.48
C ARG A 143 -12.27 -1.57 13.30
N GLY A 144 -13.25 -1.83 12.44
CA GLY A 144 -13.69 -3.19 12.13
C GLY A 144 -12.59 -4.06 11.52
N PHE A 145 -11.70 -3.49 10.70
CA PHE A 145 -10.51 -4.19 10.23
C PHE A 145 -9.61 -4.60 11.40
N LEU A 146 -9.32 -3.69 12.33
CA LEU A 146 -8.51 -4.02 13.51
C LEU A 146 -9.16 -5.12 14.35
N ASP A 147 -10.45 -5.01 14.64
CA ASP A 147 -11.19 -5.96 15.46
C ASP A 147 -11.24 -7.36 14.83
N ASN A 148 -11.49 -7.44 13.50
CA ASN A 148 -11.56 -8.71 12.77
C ASN A 148 -10.24 -9.51 12.84
N TYR A 149 -9.11 -8.81 12.91
CA TYR A 149 -7.79 -9.42 12.95
C TYR A 149 -7.16 -9.43 14.35
N ASP A 150 -7.86 -8.97 15.39
CA ASP A 150 -7.34 -8.81 16.75
C ASP A 150 -6.06 -7.95 16.81
N MET A 151 -6.10 -6.80 16.13
CA MET A 151 -5.01 -5.85 16.04
C MET A 151 -5.24 -4.64 16.94
N GLU A 152 -4.18 -4.16 17.59
CA GLU A 152 -4.18 -2.82 18.16
C GLU A 152 -4.05 -1.77 17.04
N ASP A 153 -4.53 -0.55 17.31
CA ASP A 153 -4.41 0.53 16.35
C ASP A 153 -2.93 0.86 16.09
N PHE A 154 -2.50 0.64 14.85
CA PHE A 154 -1.13 0.83 14.42
C PHE A 154 -0.96 2.02 13.49
N LEU A 155 -2.03 2.76 13.17
CA LEU A 155 -2.01 3.78 12.13
C LEU A 155 -2.54 5.13 12.62
N ILE A 156 -3.71 5.15 13.28
CA ILE A 156 -4.41 6.39 13.65
C ILE A 156 -4.11 6.76 15.11
N ASN A 157 -4.51 5.90 16.03
CA ASN A 157 -4.39 6.11 17.47
C ASN A 157 -3.41 5.15 18.13
N LYS A 158 -2.17 5.13 17.62
CA LYS A 158 -1.09 4.31 18.17
C LYS A 158 -1.00 4.40 19.70
N PRO A 159 -0.91 3.28 20.43
CA PRO A 159 -0.71 3.27 21.87
C PRO A 159 0.45 4.18 22.27
N LYS A 160 0.32 4.94 23.37
CA LYS A 160 1.30 5.98 23.75
C LYS A 160 2.75 5.48 23.74
N LYS A 161 2.99 4.25 24.21
CA LYS A 161 4.31 3.61 24.28
C LYS A 161 4.87 3.21 22.90
N LYS A 162 4.02 3.10 21.88
CA LYS A 162 4.32 2.64 20.52
C LYS A 162 4.26 3.74 19.46
N ARG A 163 3.91 4.99 19.82
CA ARG A 163 3.79 6.13 18.89
C ARG A 163 5.04 6.42 18.07
N LYS A 164 6.24 6.14 18.60
CA LYS A 164 7.52 6.33 17.90
C LYS A 164 7.86 5.20 16.93
N TRP A 165 7.13 4.09 16.99
CA TRP A 165 7.40 2.93 16.15
C TRP A 165 6.76 3.14 14.78
N PRO A 166 7.47 2.85 13.67
CA PRO A 166 6.88 2.88 12.34
C PRO A 166 5.69 1.94 12.25
N SER A 167 4.64 2.33 11.52
CA SER A 167 3.44 1.49 11.33
C SER A 167 3.81 0.11 10.77
N ARG A 168 4.78 0.05 9.85
CA ARG A 168 5.31 -1.20 9.30
C ARG A 168 5.76 -2.18 10.39
N THR A 169 6.57 -1.71 11.35
CA THR A 169 7.10 -2.57 12.42
C THR A 169 6.00 -3.03 13.36
N LEU A 170 5.04 -2.15 13.68
CA LEU A 170 3.90 -2.53 14.50
C LEU A 170 3.03 -3.57 13.78
N PHE A 171 2.75 -3.35 12.51
CA PHE A 171 1.98 -4.25 11.65
C PHE A 171 2.63 -5.63 11.59
N GLU A 172 3.90 -5.72 11.19
CA GLU A 172 4.65 -6.98 11.14
C GLU A 172 4.63 -7.73 12.49
N ASN A 173 4.89 -7.04 13.59
CA ASN A 173 4.88 -7.65 14.93
C ASN A 173 3.51 -8.23 15.30
N MET A 174 2.43 -7.54 14.94
CA MET A 174 1.07 -8.06 15.15
C MET A 174 0.79 -9.26 14.27
N ILE A 175 1.17 -9.24 12.99
CA ILE A 175 1.02 -10.42 12.11
C ILE A 175 1.71 -11.64 12.73
N VAL A 176 2.98 -11.50 13.12
CA VAL A 176 3.73 -12.61 13.76
C VAL A 176 3.03 -13.08 15.03
N LYS A 177 2.54 -12.17 15.87
CA LYS A 177 1.81 -12.51 17.10
C LYS A 177 0.53 -13.29 16.78
N ILE A 178 -0.29 -12.78 15.86
CA ILE A 178 -1.59 -13.37 15.48
C ILE A 178 -1.39 -14.76 14.88
N LEU A 179 -0.42 -14.94 13.98
CA LEU A 179 -0.12 -16.23 13.36
C LEU A 179 0.32 -17.26 14.41
N ARG A 180 1.19 -16.86 15.33
CA ARG A 180 1.64 -17.70 16.45
C ARG A 180 0.48 -18.14 17.33
N GLU A 181 -0.42 -17.22 17.68
CA GLU A 181 -1.53 -17.48 18.60
C GLU A 181 -2.66 -18.29 17.95
N LYS A 182 -2.97 -18.05 16.67
CA LYS A 182 -4.13 -18.68 16.00
C LYS A 182 -3.80 -20.00 15.30
N VAL A 183 -2.58 -20.18 14.80
CA VAL A 183 -2.23 -21.32 13.92
C VAL A 183 -0.98 -22.06 14.39
N GLY A 184 0.00 -21.34 14.95
CA GLY A 184 1.25 -21.90 15.47
C GLY A 184 2.49 -21.49 14.68
N GLU A 185 3.67 -21.93 15.11
CA GLU A 185 4.96 -21.46 14.57
C GLU A 185 5.18 -21.79 13.09
N ASN A 186 4.61 -22.89 12.57
CA ASN A 186 4.80 -23.26 11.16
C ASN A 186 4.36 -22.14 10.20
N LEU A 187 3.24 -21.47 10.48
CA LEU A 187 2.74 -20.39 9.62
C LEU A 187 3.51 -19.08 9.85
N VAL A 188 4.12 -18.91 11.02
CA VAL A 188 5.05 -17.80 11.30
C VAL A 188 6.32 -17.97 10.45
N ASP A 189 6.83 -19.19 10.34
CA ASP A 189 7.99 -19.49 9.52
C ASP A 189 7.68 -19.31 8.02
N GLU A 190 6.52 -19.80 7.55
CA GLU A 190 6.07 -19.53 6.17
C GLU A 190 5.93 -18.02 5.89
N PHE A 191 5.32 -17.26 6.79
CA PHE A 191 5.24 -15.80 6.66
C PHE A 191 6.61 -15.14 6.58
N ARG A 192 7.57 -15.58 7.40
CA ARG A 192 8.95 -15.06 7.39
C ARG A 192 9.70 -15.45 6.12
N ASP A 193 9.52 -16.66 5.63
CA ASP A 193 10.12 -17.12 4.38
C ASP A 193 9.62 -16.28 3.20
N LEU A 194 8.31 -16.00 3.14
CA LEU A 194 7.72 -15.09 2.16
C LEU A 194 8.22 -13.65 2.30
N LEU A 195 8.38 -13.15 3.52
CA LEU A 195 8.78 -11.77 3.80
C LEU A 195 10.26 -11.51 3.50
N TYR A 196 11.12 -12.42 3.92
CA TYR A 196 12.57 -12.25 3.90
C TYR A 196 13.26 -12.97 2.75
N GLU A 197 12.52 -13.74 1.93
CA GLU A 197 13.08 -14.59 0.88
C GLU A 197 14.23 -15.42 1.43
N ALA A 198 13.99 -16.15 2.53
CA ALA A 198 14.99 -17.05 3.07
C ALA A 198 15.52 -17.92 1.92
N PRO A 199 16.83 -17.94 1.64
CA PRO A 199 17.35 -18.79 0.59
C PRO A 199 16.91 -20.21 0.94
N HIS A 200 16.13 -20.82 0.05
CA HIS A 200 15.72 -22.21 0.19
C HIS A 200 16.97 -23.02 0.57
N LYS A 201 16.96 -23.59 1.78
CA LYS A 201 18.03 -24.48 2.24
C LYS A 201 18.07 -25.74 1.37
#